data_AF-A0A350WYS5-F1
#
_entry.id   AF-A0A350WYS5-F1
#
_cell.length_a   1.000
_cell.length_b   1.000
_cell.length_c   1.000
_cell.angle_alpha   90.00
_cell.angle_beta   90.00
_cell.angle_gamma   90.00
#
_symmetry.space_group_name_H-M   'P 1'
#
loop_
_entity.id
_entity.type
_entity.pdbx_description
1 polymer ?
#
loop_
_entity_poly.entity_id
_entity_poly.type
_entity_poly.pdbx_seq_one_letter_code
_entity_poly.pdbx_strand_id
1 'polypeptide(L)'
;MKKNLKRSFFVFIGGILLFTFSITINSIQSHQREPIKVGFYEYRPHYYLDNHSNPKGFYHDILEILADNLNFTYEYVPVTPSESLNSLH
;
A
#
# COMPACT_ATOMS: atom_id res chain seq x y z
N MET A 1 8.30 38.54 -36.51
CA MET A 1 7.14 37.86 -35.89
C MET A 1 7.32 36.35 -35.61
N LYS A 2 7.93 35.53 -36.48
CA LYS A 2 8.06 34.06 -36.28
C LYS A 2 8.84 33.61 -35.02
N LYS A 3 9.78 34.41 -34.50
CA LYS A 3 10.60 34.07 -33.31
C LYS A 3 9.81 34.04 -31.99
N ASN A 4 8.87 34.97 -31.83
CA ASN A 4 8.02 35.05 -30.64
C ASN A 4 6.95 33.95 -30.62
N LEU A 5 6.51 33.49 -31.80
CA LEU A 5 5.57 32.38 -31.94
C LEU A 5 6.20 31.05 -31.49
N LYS A 6 7.46 30.78 -31.89
CA LYS A 6 8.20 29.60 -31.42
C LYS A 6 8.42 29.61 -29.90
N ARG A 7 8.74 30.78 -29.34
CA ARG A 7 8.97 30.96 -27.90
C ARG A 7 7.69 30.71 -27.08
N SER A 8 6.56 31.22 -27.55
CA SER A 8 5.25 30.96 -26.94
C SER A 8 4.87 29.47 -27.01
N PHE A 9 5.13 28.82 -28.14
CA PHE A 9 4.90 27.38 -28.32
C PHE A 9 5.73 26.51 -27.35
N PHE A 10 7.00 26.85 -27.13
CA PHE A 10 7.85 26.16 -26.14
C PHE A 10 7.36 26.34 -24.70
N VAL A 11 6.87 27.53 -24.35
CA VAL A 11 6.27 27.78 -23.01
C VAL A 11 5.00 26.96 -22.82
N PHE A 12 4.17 26.83 -23.87
CA PHE A 12 2.95 26.04 -23.82
C PHE A 12 3.24 24.55 -23.63
N ILE A 13 4.22 24.00 -24.36
CA ILE A 13 4.67 22.60 -24.19
C ILE A 13 5.22 22.36 -22.78
N GLY A 14 6.04 23.28 -22.27
CA GLY A 14 6.56 23.20 -20.90
C GLY A 14 5.44 23.19 -19.85
N GLY A 15 4.41 24.02 -20.04
CA GLY A 15 3.23 24.04 -19.18
C GLY A 15 2.45 22.73 -19.19
N ILE A 16 2.26 22.12 -20.37
CA ILE A 16 1.60 20.80 -20.49
C ILE A 16 2.41 19.72 -19.77
N LEU A 17 3.73 19.71 -19.93
CA LEU A 17 4.62 18.76 -19.27
C LEU A 17 4.58 18.87 -17.74
N LEU A 18 4.56 20.09 -17.21
CA LEU A 18 4.43 20.32 -15.77
C LEU A 18 3.05 19.90 -15.25
N PHE A 19 2.00 20.11 -16.05
CA PHE A 19 0.64 19.73 -15.69
C PHE A 19 0.46 18.20 -15.64
N THR A 20 0.96 17.47 -16.64
CA THR A 20 0.90 15.99 -16.65
C THR A 20 1.75 15.38 -15.54
N PHE A 21 2.91 15.97 -15.23
CA PHE A 21 3.74 15.56 -14.11
C PHE A 21 3.01 15.74 -12.76
N SER A 22 2.33 16.87 -12.59
CA SER A 22 1.55 17.16 -11.37
C SER A 22 0.39 16.17 -11.17
N ILE A 23 -0.30 15.78 -12.25
CA ILE A 23 -1.36 14.75 -12.18
C ILE A 23 -0.79 13.40 -11.73
N THR A 24 0.39 13.04 -12.23
CA THR A 24 1.04 11.75 -11.94
C THR A 24 1.46 11.65 -10.47
N ILE A 25 1.99 12.73 -9.89
CA ILE A 25 2.36 12.75 -8.46
C ILE A 25 1.12 12.64 -7.56
N ASN A 26 0.04 13.35 -7.89
CA ASN A 26 -1.21 13.27 -7.14
C ASN A 26 -1.86 11.89 -7.20
N SER A 27 -1.79 11.20 -8.36
CA SER A 27 -2.31 9.84 -8.47
C SER A 27 -1.51 8.83 -7.62
N ILE A 28 -0.19 9.01 -7.51
CA ILE A 28 0.66 8.14 -6.68
C ILE A 28 0.31 8.30 -5.20
N GLN A 29 0.09 9.54 -4.72
CA GLN A 29 -0.29 9.80 -3.33
C GLN A 29 -1.70 9.31 -2.99
N SER A 30 -2.69 9.47 -3.88
CA SER A 30 -4.06 9.00 -3.61
C SER A 30 -4.18 7.47 -3.57
N HIS A 31 -3.16 6.75 -4.04
CA HIS A 31 -3.09 5.29 -4.03
C HIS A 31 -2.31 4.72 -2.84
N GLN A 32 -1.85 5.55 -1.89
CA GLN A 32 -1.38 5.04 -0.60
C GLN A 32 -2.59 4.53 0.19
N ARG A 33 -2.97 3.28 -0.08
CA ARG A 33 -4.00 2.56 0.66
C ARG A 33 -3.50 2.38 2.09
N GLU A 34 -4.36 2.67 3.07
CA GLU A 34 -4.07 2.35 4.46
C GLU A 34 -3.76 0.85 4.61
N PRO A 35 -2.83 0.47 5.50
CA PRO A 35 -2.51 -0.92 5.72
C PRO A 35 -3.74 -1.68 6.22
N ILE A 36 -3.97 -2.87 5.67
CA ILE A 36 -5.05 -3.75 6.12
C ILE A 36 -4.72 -4.24 7.53
N LYS A 37 -5.66 -4.08 8.47
CA LYS A 37 -5.51 -4.59 9.83
C LYS A 37 -5.82 -6.08 9.88
N VAL A 38 -4.87 -6.87 10.36
CA VAL A 38 -4.98 -8.33 10.45
C VAL A 38 -4.94 -8.74 11.92
N GLY A 39 -6.00 -9.38 12.41
CA GLY A 39 -6.02 -9.92 13.76
C GLY A 39 -4.94 -10.98 13.96
N PHE A 40 -4.16 -10.85 15.02
CA PHE A 40 -3.11 -11.80 15.40
C PHE A 40 -3.38 -12.40 16.78
N TYR A 41 -3.36 -13.73 16.84
CA TYR A 41 -3.30 -14.52 18.07
C TYR A 41 -2.40 -15.73 17.83
N GLU A 42 -1.64 -16.13 18.85
CA GLU A 42 -0.74 -17.28 18.72
C GLU A 42 -1.52 -18.60 18.68
N TYR A 43 -1.36 -19.33 17.59
CA TYR A 43 -1.90 -20.67 17.38
C TYR A 43 -0.99 -21.46 16.44
N ARG A 44 0.00 -22.17 17.01
CA ARG A 44 0.94 -23.00 16.26
C ARG A 44 0.21 -24.15 15.54
N PRO A 45 0.60 -24.50 14.30
CA PRO A 45 1.68 -23.93 13.49
C PRO A 45 1.23 -22.76 12.57
N HIS A 46 0.00 -22.27 12.71
CA HIS A 46 -0.64 -21.36 11.76
C HIS A 46 -0.18 -19.91 11.91
N TYR A 47 -0.16 -19.39 13.14
CA TYR A 47 0.35 -18.07 13.50
C TYR A 47 1.09 -18.17 14.84
N TYR A 48 2.30 -17.64 14.94
CA TYR A 48 3.06 -17.56 16.18
C TYR A 48 4.17 -16.51 16.07
N LEU A 49 4.73 -16.10 17.21
CA LEU A 49 5.92 -15.26 17.23
C LEU A 49 7.18 -16.12 17.36
N ASP A 50 8.24 -15.74 16.63
CA ASP A 50 9.57 -16.31 16.83
C ASP A 50 10.27 -15.72 18.06
N ASN A 51 11.50 -16.14 18.32
CA ASN A 51 12.28 -15.69 19.48
C ASN A 51 12.63 -14.19 19.45
N HIS A 52 12.42 -13.52 18.33
CA HIS A 52 12.64 -12.09 18.15
C HIS A 52 11.31 -11.32 18.01
N SER A 53 10.19 -11.95 18.36
CA SER A 53 8.85 -11.38 18.24
C SER A 53 8.41 -11.09 16.80
N ASN A 54 8.97 -11.78 15.80
CA ASN A 54 8.48 -11.67 14.43
C ASN A 54 7.33 -12.66 14.19
N PRO A 55 6.26 -12.26 13.48
CA PRO A 55 5.23 -13.18 13.02
C PRO A 55 5.81 -14.30 12.15
N LYS A 56 5.33 -15.52 12.39
CA LYS A 56 5.65 -16.74 11.65
C LYS A 56 4.42 -17.65 11.59
N GLY A 57 4.51 -18.65 10.73
CA GLY A 57 3.51 -19.70 10.60
C GLY A 57 2.89 -19.75 9.22
N PHE A 58 2.19 -20.85 8.95
CA PHE A 58 1.68 -21.14 7.61
C PHE A 58 0.76 -20.04 7.06
N TYR A 59 -0.06 -19.41 7.91
CA TYR A 59 -0.95 -18.34 7.47
C TYR A 59 -0.22 -17.01 7.29
N HIS A 60 0.86 -16.76 8.03
CA HIS A 60 1.73 -15.60 7.78
C HIS A 60 2.39 -15.72 6.41
N ASP A 61 2.94 -16.89 6.07
CA ASP A 61 3.60 -17.14 4.79
C ASP A 61 2.62 -16.94 3.60
N ILE A 62 1.38 -17.41 3.73
CA ILE A 62 0.33 -17.16 2.72
C ILE A 62 0.03 -15.67 2.61
N LEU A 63 -0.09 -14.96 3.73
CA LEU A 63 -0.44 -13.54 3.73
C LEU A 63 0.65 -12.67 3.09
N GLU A 64 1.93 -12.97 3.34
CA GLU A 64 3.07 -12.34 2.66
C GLU A 64 2.98 -12.50 1.14
N ILE A 65 2.75 -13.73 0.68
CA ILE A 65 2.59 -14.01 -0.77
C ILE A 65 1.41 -13.22 -1.35
N LEU A 66 0.30 -13.12 -0.62
CA LEU A 66 -0.87 -12.34 -1.07
C LEU A 66 -0.57 -10.84 -1.11
N ALA A 67 0.09 -10.30 -0.08
CA ALA A 67 0.48 -8.91 0.03
C ALA A 67 1.37 -8.48 -1.14
N ASP A 68 2.36 -9.31 -1.46
CA ASP A 68 3.28 -9.09 -2.58
C ASP A 68 2.56 -9.15 -3.94
N ASN A 69 1.75 -10.19 -4.17
CA ASN A 69 1.08 -10.39 -5.46
C ASN A 69 -0.03 -9.36 -5.73
N LEU A 70 -0.72 -8.89 -4.69
CA LEU A 70 -1.83 -7.95 -4.79
C LEU A 70 -1.42 -6.50 -4.49
N ASN A 71 -0.14 -6.27 -4.18
CA ASN A 71 0.45 -4.98 -3.87
C ASN A 71 -0.34 -4.22 -2.79
N PHE A 72 -0.56 -4.87 -1.64
CA PHE A 72 -1.12 -4.24 -0.44
C PHE A 72 -0.16 -4.42 0.74
N THR A 73 -0.27 -3.51 1.70
CA THR A 73 0.43 -3.61 2.99
C THR A 73 -0.56 -3.99 4.08
N TYR A 74 -0.07 -4.60 5.15
CA TYR A 74 -0.89 -5.00 6.28
C TYR A 74 -0.13 -4.82 7.59
N GLU A 75 -0.88 -4.69 8.69
CA GLU A 75 -0.36 -4.62 10.04
C GLU A 75 -1.09 -5.60 10.96
N TYR A 76 -0.36 -6.26 11.86
CA TYR A 76 -0.97 -7.15 12.83
C TYR A 76 -1.51 -6.38 14.03
N VAL A 77 -2.75 -6.70 14.42
CA VAL A 77 -3.40 -6.18 15.62
C VAL A 77 -3.61 -7.34 16.58
N PRO A 78 -3.07 -7.28 17.82
CA PRO A 78 -3.29 -8.34 18.80
C PRO A 78 -4.78 -8.41 19.17
N VAL A 79 -5.35 -9.60 19.08
CA VAL A 79 -6.77 -9.87 19.35
C VAL A 79 -6.94 -11.22 20.02
N THR A 80 -8.04 -11.41 20.72
CA THR A 80 -8.53 -12.73 21.13
C THR A 80 -9.32 -13.39 19.99
N PRO A 81 -9.46 -14.72 19.98
CA PRO A 81 -10.34 -15.40 19.01
C PRO A 81 -11.78 -14.89 19.05
N SER A 82 -12.30 -14.57 20.24
CA SER A 82 -13.64 -13.98 20.42
C SER A 82 -13.76 -12.59 19.80
N GLU A 83 -12.78 -11.72 20.00
CA GLU A 83 -12.76 -10.39 19.37
C GLU A 83 -12.66 -10.48 17.85
N SER A 84 -11.84 -11.42 17.35
CA SER A 84 -11.67 -11.69 15.91
C SER A 84 -13.00 -12.07 15.26
N LEU A 85 -13.73 -13.00 15.88
CA LEU A 85 -15.05 -13.44 15.41
C LEU A 85 -16.09 -12.31 15.42
N ASN A 86 -16.11 -11.50 16.47
CA ASN A 86 -17.05 -10.38 16.58
C ASN A 86 -16.74 -9.25 15.58
N SER A 87 -15.48 -9.11 15.14
CA SER A 87 -15.06 -8.10 14.16
C SER A 87 -15.39 -8.43 12.69
N LEU A 88 -15.86 -9.66 12.42
CA LEU A 88 -16.21 -10.14 11.08
C LEU A 88 -17.69 -9.94 10.71
N HIS A 89 -18.50 -9.38 11.62
CA HIS A 89 -19.92 -9.07 11.45
C HIS A 89 -20.17 -7.63 11.03
#